data_AF-L8P2E2-F1
#
_entry.id   AF-L8P2E2-F1
#
_cell.length_a   1.000
_cell.length_b   1.000
_cell.length_c   1.000
_cell.angle_alpha   90.00
_cell.angle_beta   90.00
_cell.angle_gamma   90.00
#
_symmetry.space_group_name_H-M   'P 1'
#
loop_
_entity.id
_entity.type
_entity.pdbx_description
1 polymer ?
#
loop_
_entity_poly.entity_id
_entity_poly.type
_entity_poly.pdbx_seq_one_letter_code
_entity_poly.pdbx_strand_id
1 'polypeptide(L)'
;MTGMQSYTIGQAARLLGVSPDTARRWADAGRVATHRDETGRRLIDGKDLAAFSVELAKSGTDEEETSYTSARNAFPGIVTAIKLGDVAAQVEIQAGPHRLVSLLTREAVEELGLEVGMEATARVKSTNVHIDRT
;
A
#
# COMPACT_ATOMS: atom_id res chain seq x y z
N MET A 1 -0.53 18.47 24.56
CA MET A 1 -1.53 18.92 23.57
C MET A 1 -0.89 18.79 22.20
N THR A 2 -1.16 17.71 21.48
CA THR A 2 -0.57 17.46 20.16
C THR A 2 -1.22 18.45 19.18
N GLY A 3 -0.48 19.49 18.77
CA GLY A 3 -0.98 20.47 17.81
C GLY A 3 -1.32 19.76 16.50
N MET A 4 -2.59 19.78 16.10
CA MET A 4 -3.05 19.23 14.83
C MET A 4 -2.32 19.97 13.70
N GLN A 5 -1.48 19.25 12.95
CA GLN A 5 -0.71 19.85 11.87
C GLN A 5 -1.68 20.31 10.78
N SER A 6 -1.50 21.53 10.29
CA SER A 6 -2.31 22.13 9.22
C SER A 6 -1.45 22.43 8.00
N TYR A 7 -2.03 22.26 6.82
CA TYR A 7 -1.32 22.40 5.55
C TYR A 7 -1.99 23.46 4.68
N THR A 8 -1.19 24.33 4.08
CA THR A 8 -1.66 25.17 2.98
C THR A 8 -2.01 24.32 1.76
N ILE A 9 -2.83 24.86 0.85
CA ILE A 9 -3.16 24.18 -0.43
C ILE A 9 -1.89 23.77 -1.20
N GLY A 10 -0.85 24.59 -1.19
CA GLY A 10 0.42 24.27 -1.86
C GLY A 10 1.16 23.09 -1.23
N GLN A 11 1.19 23.01 0.11
CA GLN A 11 1.77 21.87 0.82
C GLN A 11 0.95 20.59 0.59
N ALA A 12 -0.38 20.70 0.64
CA ALA A 12 -1.28 19.60 0.36
C ALA A 12 -1.11 19.07 -1.07
N ALA A 13 -1.01 19.95 -2.07
CA ALA A 13 -0.76 19.56 -3.45
C ALA A 13 0.53 18.74 -3.60
N ARG A 14 1.62 19.17 -2.94
CA ARG A 14 2.90 18.46 -2.94
C ARG A 14 2.78 17.07 -2.29
N LEU A 15 2.06 16.96 -1.18
CA LEU A 15 1.85 15.68 -0.48
C LEU A 15 0.96 14.73 -1.27
N LEU A 16 -0.05 15.24 -1.98
CA LEU A 16 -0.98 14.48 -2.81
C LEU A 16 -0.42 14.16 -4.21
N GLY A 17 0.77 14.65 -4.56
CA GLY A 17 1.38 14.42 -5.87
C GLY A 17 0.65 15.10 -7.04
N VAL A 18 -0.07 16.20 -6.81
CA VAL A 18 -0.84 16.93 -7.84
C VAL A 18 -0.42 18.40 -7.95
N SER A 19 -0.89 19.08 -9.01
CA SER A 19 -0.68 20.52 -9.16
C SER A 19 -1.45 21.34 -8.10
N PRO A 20 -0.93 22.51 -7.67
CA PRO A 20 -1.65 23.41 -6.76
C PRO A 20 -3.05 23.80 -7.24
N ASP A 21 -3.26 23.93 -8.56
CA ASP A 21 -4.57 24.24 -9.13
C ASP A 21 -5.55 23.07 -9.01
N THR A 22 -5.08 21.83 -9.12
CA THR A 22 -5.90 20.65 -8.88
C THR A 22 -6.30 20.53 -7.42
N ALA A 23 -5.36 20.72 -6.50
CA ALA A 23 -5.66 20.76 -5.06
C ALA A 23 -6.63 21.90 -4.71
N ARG A 24 -6.47 23.08 -5.32
CA ARG A 24 -7.39 24.21 -5.15
C ARG A 24 -8.80 23.87 -5.64
N ARG A 25 -8.92 23.31 -6.85
CA ARG A 25 -10.22 22.88 -7.39
C ARG A 25 -10.92 21.86 -6.49
N TRP A 26 -10.19 20.90 -5.94
CA TRP A 26 -10.76 19.92 -5.02
C TRP A 26 -11.23 20.55 -3.71
N ALA A 27 -10.45 21.48 -3.17
CA ALA A 27 -10.86 22.24 -2.00
C ALA A 27 -12.10 23.10 -2.31
N ASP A 28 -12.14 23.80 -3.45
CA ASP A 28 -13.30 24.61 -3.88
C ASP A 28 -14.56 23.76 -4.09
N ALA A 29 -14.39 22.54 -4.62
CA ALA A 29 -15.45 21.56 -4.78
C ALA A 29 -15.85 20.85 -3.47
N GLY A 30 -15.22 21.19 -2.33
CA GLY A 30 -15.50 20.57 -1.04
C GLY A 30 -15.05 19.11 -0.92
N ARG A 31 -14.21 18.62 -1.83
CA ARG A 31 -13.69 17.24 -1.79
C ARG A 31 -12.70 17.02 -0.65
N VAL A 32 -12.03 18.08 -0.19
CA VAL A 32 -11.22 18.06 1.02
C VAL A 32 -11.68 19.18 1.94
N ALA A 33 -11.89 18.87 3.22
CA ALA A 33 -12.32 19.86 4.20
C ALA A 33 -11.23 20.92 4.38
N THR A 34 -11.65 22.19 4.46
CA THR A 34 -10.74 23.30 4.66
C THR A 34 -11.30 24.29 5.67
N HIS A 35 -10.43 24.89 6.47
CA HIS A 35 -10.76 25.99 7.35
C HIS A 35 -9.90 27.22 7.01
N ARG A 36 -10.19 28.36 7.65
CA ARG A 36 -9.37 29.57 7.56
C ARG A 36 -8.71 29.85 8.90
N ASP A 37 -7.43 30.21 8.87
CA ASP A 37 -6.73 30.71 10.05
C ASP A 37 -7.10 32.18 10.36
N GLU A 38 -6.57 32.69 11.47
CA GLU A 38 -6.77 34.08 11.91
C GLU A 38 -6.28 35.12 10.88
N THR A 39 -5.35 34.73 9.99
CA THR A 39 -4.83 35.56 8.90
C THR A 39 -5.60 35.39 7.59
N GLY A 40 -6.69 34.61 7.60
CA GLY A 40 -7.55 34.33 6.46
C GLY A 40 -6.98 33.30 5.48
N ARG A 41 -5.84 32.68 5.77
CA ARG A 41 -5.23 31.65 4.91
C ARG A 41 -6.06 30.38 4.97
N ARG A 42 -6.27 29.79 3.81
CA ARG A 42 -6.98 28.51 3.69
C ARG A 42 -6.04 27.37 4.03
N LEU A 43 -6.43 26.59 5.03
CA LEU A 43 -5.70 25.44 5.55
C LEU A 43 -6.55 24.19 5.47
N ILE A 44 -5.86 23.05 5.38
CA ILE A 44 -6.43 21.70 5.47
C ILE A 44 -5.86 21.07 6.74
N ASP A 45 -6.73 20.53 7.58
CA ASP A 45 -6.30 19.76 8.74
C ASP A 45 -5.60 18.47 8.28
N GLY A 46 -4.48 18.14 8.91
CA GLY A 46 -3.66 16.99 8.51
C GLY A 46 -4.41 15.66 8.52
N LYS A 47 -5.38 15.51 9.43
CA LYS A 47 -6.27 14.34 9.48
C LYS A 47 -7.13 14.22 8.23
N ASP A 48 -7.71 15.33 7.77
CA ASP A 48 -8.58 15.36 6.60
C ASP A 48 -7.75 15.20 5.32
N LEU A 49 -6.56 15.78 5.25
CA LEU A 49 -5.63 15.59 4.14
C LEU A 49 -5.19 14.13 4.01
N ALA A 50 -4.88 13.47 5.13
CA ALA A 50 -4.48 12.07 5.13
C ALA A 50 -5.63 11.14 4.69
N ALA A 51 -6.84 11.36 5.20
CA ALA A 51 -8.02 10.61 4.79
C ALA A 51 -8.29 10.75 3.28
N PHE A 52 -8.24 11.98 2.76
CA PHE A 52 -8.42 12.27 1.34
C PHE A 52 -7.33 11.65 0.46
N SER A 53 -6.07 11.61 0.93
CA SER A 53 -4.97 10.96 0.20
C SER A 53 -5.19 9.46 0.01
N VAL A 54 -5.75 8.78 1.01
CA VAL A 54 -6.04 7.33 0.93
C VAL A 54 -7.21 7.07 -0.03
N GLU A 55 -8.24 7.91 -0.01
CA GLU A 55 -9.37 7.81 -0.95
C GLU A 55 -8.92 8.04 -2.40
N LEU A 56 -8.06 9.04 -2.62
CA LEU A 56 -7.50 9.35 -3.93
C LEU A 56 -6.71 8.16 -4.51
N ALA A 57 -5.89 7.50 -3.69
CA ALA A 57 -5.08 6.35 -4.12
C ALA A 57 -5.94 5.15 -4.55
N LYS A 58 -7.08 4.91 -3.89
CA LYS A 58 -8.01 3.81 -4.24
C LYS A 58 -8.71 4.00 -5.57
N SER A 59 -8.77 5.22 -6.09
CA SER A 59 -9.44 5.54 -7.36
C SER A 59 -8.53 5.41 -8.58
N GLY A 60 -7.23 5.13 -8.38
CA GLY A 60 -6.21 5.09 -9.45
C GLY A 60 -5.70 3.69 -9.81
N THR A 61 -6.31 2.62 -9.29
CA THR A 61 -5.76 1.26 -9.32
C THR A 61 -6.37 0.36 -10.41
N ASP A 62 -7.11 0.90 -11.36
CA ASP A 62 -7.79 0.11 -12.42
C ASP A 62 -6.92 -0.20 -13.64
N GLU A 63 -5.61 0.09 -13.63
CA GLU A 63 -4.71 -0.29 -14.71
C GLU A 63 -3.83 -1.47 -14.30
N GLU A 64 -4.00 -2.58 -15.02
CA GLU A 64 -3.20 -3.81 -15.01
C GLU A 64 -1.71 -3.52 -15.28
N GLU A 65 -1.02 -2.94 -14.31
CA GLU A 65 0.44 -2.92 -14.34
C GLU A 65 0.91 -4.35 -14.09
N THR A 66 1.33 -5.00 -15.18
CA THR A 66 2.22 -6.16 -15.11
C THR A 66 3.48 -5.69 -14.38
N SER A 67 3.44 -5.81 -13.05
CA SER A 67 4.41 -5.19 -12.16
C SER A 67 5.78 -5.73 -12.50
N TYR A 68 6.66 -4.86 -13.02
CA TYR A 68 8.07 -5.19 -13.20
C TYR A 68 8.68 -5.47 -11.82
N THR A 69 8.71 -6.74 -11.43
CA THR A 69 9.31 -7.15 -10.17
C THR A 69 10.80 -7.36 -10.31
N SER A 70 11.58 -6.79 -9.37
CA SER A 70 13.02 -7.04 -9.28
C SER A 70 13.36 -8.41 -8.66
N ALA A 71 12.36 -9.14 -8.16
CA ALA A 71 12.54 -10.49 -7.64
C ALA A 71 12.76 -11.48 -8.80
N ARG A 72 13.99 -12.00 -8.92
CA ARG A 72 14.37 -12.90 -10.02
C ARG A 72 14.07 -14.38 -9.75
N ASN A 73 14.02 -14.80 -8.48
CA ASN A 73 13.68 -16.18 -8.15
C ASN A 73 12.17 -16.28 -8.02
N ALA A 74 11.55 -17.13 -8.84
CA ALA A 74 10.11 -17.35 -8.86
C ALA A 74 9.82 -18.85 -8.76
N PHE A 75 8.95 -19.21 -7.83
CA PHE A 75 8.55 -20.58 -7.53
C PHE A 75 7.04 -20.67 -7.66
N PRO A 76 6.51 -20.95 -8.86
CA PRO A 76 5.08 -21.18 -9.04
C PRO A 76 4.67 -22.45 -8.28
N GLY A 77 3.52 -22.39 -7.63
CA GLY A 77 3.02 -23.47 -6.80
C GLY A 77 1.57 -23.25 -6.37
N ILE A 78 1.14 -24.05 -5.40
CA ILE A 78 -0.20 -23.99 -4.82
C ILE A 78 -0.12 -23.66 -3.33
N VAL A 79 -1.01 -22.79 -2.85
CA VAL A 79 -1.13 -22.48 -1.42
C VAL A 79 -1.67 -23.70 -0.69
N THR A 80 -0.93 -24.20 0.29
CA THR A 80 -1.29 -25.42 1.04
C THR A 80 -1.75 -25.15 2.46
N ALA A 81 -1.34 -24.01 3.04
CA ALA A 81 -1.79 -23.59 4.36
C ALA A 81 -1.69 -22.08 4.52
N ILE A 82 -2.63 -21.52 5.29
CA ILE A 82 -2.61 -20.13 5.73
C ILE A 82 -2.86 -20.13 7.24
N LYS A 83 -1.97 -19.49 8.00
CA LYS A 83 -2.14 -19.25 9.44
C LYS A 83 -2.17 -17.75 9.68
N LEU A 84 -3.36 -17.24 9.95
CA LEU A 84 -3.56 -15.83 10.30
C LEU A 84 -3.24 -15.61 11.79
N GLY A 85 -2.39 -14.63 12.07
CA GLY A 85 -2.28 -13.99 13.38
C GLY A 85 -3.01 -12.65 13.40
N ASP A 86 -2.73 -11.84 14.41
CA ASP A 86 -3.36 -10.51 14.57
C ASP A 86 -2.79 -9.48 13.58
N VAL A 87 -1.48 -9.52 13.32
CA VAL A 87 -0.76 -8.57 12.45
C VAL A 87 -0.06 -9.27 11.29
N ALA A 88 0.43 -10.49 11.53
CA ALA A 88 1.17 -11.25 10.54
C ALA A 88 0.43 -12.55 10.20
N ALA A 89 0.67 -13.04 9.00
CA ALA A 89 0.17 -14.31 8.52
C ALA A 89 1.29 -15.14 7.91
N GLN A 90 1.26 -16.44 8.17
CA GLN A 90 2.13 -17.41 7.51
C GLN A 90 1.37 -18.03 6.35
N VAL A 91 1.96 -18.02 5.15
CA VAL A 91 1.43 -18.70 3.97
C VAL A 91 2.44 -19.74 3.50
N GLU A 92 1.95 -20.95 3.26
CA GLU A 92 2.74 -22.06 2.75
C GLU A 92 2.39 -22.32 1.29
N ILE A 93 3.42 -22.41 0.45
CA ILE A 93 3.29 -22.73 -0.98
C ILE A 93 4.09 -23.99 -1.26
N GLN A 94 3.43 -24.98 -1.87
CA GLN A 94 4.10 -26.14 -2.43
C GLN A 94 4.48 -25.84 -3.89
N ALA A 95 5.77 -25.74 -4.17
CA ALA A 95 6.32 -25.49 -5.50
C ALA A 95 7.16 -26.70 -5.95
N GLY A 96 6.55 -27.61 -6.71
CA GLY A 96 7.18 -28.88 -7.07
C GLY A 96 7.56 -29.69 -5.82
N PRO A 97 8.83 -30.13 -5.65
CA PRO A 97 9.28 -30.86 -4.47
C PRO A 97 9.57 -29.96 -3.25
N HIS A 98 9.50 -28.63 -3.39
CA HIS A 98 9.91 -27.69 -2.35
C HIS A 98 8.71 -27.04 -1.65
N ARG A 99 8.75 -27.03 -0.32
CA ARG A 99 7.81 -26.27 0.52
C ARG A 99 8.42 -24.91 0.85
N LEU A 100 7.79 -23.84 0.39
CA LEU A 100 8.16 -22.47 0.73
C LEU A 100 7.20 -21.91 1.77
N VAL A 101 7.75 -21.18 2.74
CA VAL A 101 6.96 -20.50 3.78
C VAL A 101 7.25 -19.02 3.69
N SER A 102 6.21 -18.22 3.54
CA SER A 102 6.29 -16.76 3.52
C SER A 102 5.58 -16.18 4.73
N LEU A 103 6.18 -15.13 5.31
CA LEU A 103 5.57 -14.33 6.36
C LEU A 103 5.11 -13.01 5.74
N LEU A 104 3.81 -12.77 5.77
CA LEU A 104 3.14 -11.61 5.20
C LEU A 104 2.45 -10.85 6.34
N THR A 105 1.95 -9.63 6.08
CA THR A 105 0.96 -9.05 6.98
C THR A 105 -0.38 -9.78 6.83
N ARG A 106 -1.21 -9.73 7.87
CA ARG A 106 -2.56 -10.30 7.82
C ARG A 106 -3.38 -9.61 6.72
N GLU A 107 -3.29 -8.29 6.65
CA GLU A 107 -4.02 -7.46 5.69
C GLU A 107 -3.64 -7.82 4.26
N ALA A 108 -2.36 -8.11 3.97
CA ALA A 108 -1.93 -8.49 2.62
C ALA A 108 -2.53 -9.84 2.18
N VAL A 109 -2.69 -10.80 3.10
CA VAL A 109 -3.38 -12.07 2.78
C VAL A 109 -4.85 -11.83 2.44
N GLU A 110 -5.50 -10.97 3.21
CA GLU A 110 -6.92 -10.63 3.02
C GLU A 110 -7.15 -9.82 1.73
N GLU A 111 -6.30 -8.83 1.45
CA GLU A 111 -6.36 -8.00 0.23
C GLU A 111 -6.09 -8.81 -1.04
N LEU A 112 -5.13 -9.73 -1.00
CA LEU A 112 -4.86 -10.66 -2.10
C LEU A 112 -5.92 -11.77 -2.21
N GLY A 113 -6.85 -11.86 -1.25
CA GLY A 113 -7.88 -12.88 -1.19
C GLY A 113 -7.30 -14.29 -1.13
N LEU A 114 -6.12 -14.49 -0.51
CA LEU A 114 -5.42 -15.77 -0.52
C LEU A 114 -6.19 -16.87 0.24
N GLU A 115 -6.27 -18.05 -0.37
CA GLU A 115 -7.01 -19.22 0.11
C GLU A 115 -6.20 -20.48 -0.18
N VAL A 116 -6.40 -21.51 0.64
CA VAL A 116 -5.80 -22.82 0.42
C VAL A 116 -6.37 -23.43 -0.86
N GLY A 117 -5.49 -23.93 -1.72
CA GLY A 117 -5.84 -24.49 -3.03
C GLY A 117 -5.62 -23.54 -4.21
N MET A 118 -5.31 -22.27 -3.95
CA MET A 118 -5.04 -21.31 -5.03
C MET A 118 -3.63 -21.41 -5.58
N GLU A 119 -3.49 -21.17 -6.89
CA GLU A 119 -2.20 -20.97 -7.51
C GLU A 119 -1.56 -19.66 -7.04
N ALA A 120 -0.28 -19.73 -6.67
CA ALA A 120 0.49 -18.57 -6.28
C ALA A 120 1.95 -18.75 -6.68
N THR A 121 2.64 -17.65 -6.97
CA THR A 121 4.08 -17.66 -7.22
C THR A 121 4.81 -17.04 -6.04
N ALA A 122 5.55 -17.87 -5.28
CA ALA A 122 6.47 -17.36 -4.27
C ALA A 122 7.67 -16.73 -4.98
N ARG A 123 7.96 -15.45 -4.69
CA ARG A 123 9.08 -14.74 -5.30
C ARG A 123 10.08 -14.29 -4.24
N VAL A 124 11.37 -14.49 -4.51
CA VAL A 124 12.46 -14.10 -3.61
C VAL A 124 13.47 -13.24 -4.38
N LYS A 125 13.85 -12.09 -3.81
CA LYS A 125 14.88 -11.23 -4.39
C LYS A 125 16.24 -11.93 -4.36
N SER A 126 17.02 -11.81 -5.44
CA SER A 126 18.33 -12.48 -5.55
C SER A 126 19.28 -12.13 -4.41
N THR A 127 19.21 -10.89 -3.90
CA THR A 127 20.06 -10.40 -2.80
C THR A 127 19.71 -11.01 -1.43
N ASN A 128 18.65 -11.81 -1.33
CA ASN A 128 18.20 -12.44 -0.09
C ASN A 128 18.48 -13.95 -0.07
N VAL A 129 19.20 -14.47 -1.07
CA VAL A 129 19.64 -15.86 -1.13
C VAL A 129 21.07 -15.93 -0.64
N HIS A 130 21.32 -16.76 0.38
CA HIS A 130 22.65 -17.06 0.88
C HIS A 130 23.14 -18.38 0.25
N ILE A 131 24.43 -18.42 -0.10
CA ILE A 131 25.08 -19.60 -0.66
C ILE A 131 26.15 -20.05 0.31
N ASP A 132 25.98 -21.25 0.86
CA ASP A 132 26.98 -21.92 1.69
C ASP A 132 27.55 -23.13 0.95
N ARG A 133 28.83 -23.43 1.21
CA ARG A 133 29.48 -24.68 0.78
C ARG A 133 29.62 -25.59 1.99
N THR A 134 29.26 -26.87 1.82
CA THR A 134 29.56 -27.94 2.78
C THR A 134 31.04 -28.24 2.86
#